data_AF-A0A540WSL9-F1
#
_entry.id   AF-A0A540WSL9-F1
#
_cell.length_a   1.000
_cell.length_b   1.000
_cell.length_c   1.000
_cell.angle_alpha   90.00
_cell.angle_beta   90.00
_cell.angle_gamma   90.00
#
_symmetry.space_group_name_H-M   'P 1'
#
loop_
_entity.id
_entity.type
_entity.pdbx_description
1 polymer ?
#
loop_
_entity_poly.entity_id
_entity_poly.type
_entity_poly.pdbx_seq_one_letter_code
_entity_poly.pdbx_strand_id
1 'polypeptide(L)'
;MFTFIDGLSSFLTPFVPCDYCYLSPEAHLQPADLVTLGMGLAWMLEQKREDLAGWYRPLSLALFERFGLVNLPQHEAMREQTSGVELLKMLGVVDSPERSDGLGRAWLMRSRLLALPEWASGVLEGHPFQLSVRHRKMPTELRPMAENVANELAAHATSATALARKLDRSIVALWGCPLERLDQRVTVAELVAEGLQLQTFEP
;
A
#
# COMPACT_ATOMS: atom_id res chain seq x y z
N MET A 1 6.65 -26.97 -12.98
CA MET A 1 5.61 -27.13 -11.95
C MET A 1 5.37 -25.74 -11.39
N PHE A 2 4.42 -24.99 -11.95
CA PHE A 2 4.06 -23.68 -11.43
C PHE A 2 3.16 -23.92 -10.23
N THR A 3 3.67 -23.69 -9.04
CA THR A 3 2.86 -23.62 -7.82
C THR A 3 1.85 -22.49 -8.02
N PHE A 4 0.56 -22.84 -7.99
CA PHE A 4 -0.51 -21.87 -7.77
C PHE A 4 -0.20 -21.21 -6.43
N ILE A 5 0.38 -20.01 -6.49
CA ILE A 5 0.46 -19.09 -5.37
C ILE A 5 -1.00 -18.82 -4.98
N ASP A 6 -1.33 -19.06 -3.72
CA ASP A 6 -2.65 -18.82 -3.15
C ASP A 6 -3.12 -17.43 -3.60
N GLY A 7 -4.35 -17.30 -4.13
CA GLY A 7 -4.76 -16.12 -4.89
C GLY A 7 -4.50 -14.81 -4.14
N LEU A 8 -4.78 -14.79 -2.83
CA LEU A 8 -4.51 -13.65 -1.93
C LEU A 8 -3.03 -13.33 -1.75
N SER A 9 -2.15 -14.33 -1.80
CA SER A 9 -0.70 -14.10 -1.67
C SER A 9 -0.09 -13.44 -2.91
N SER A 10 -0.77 -13.49 -4.07
CA SER A 10 -0.39 -12.65 -5.22
C SER A 10 -0.66 -11.15 -5.00
N PHE A 11 -1.53 -10.80 -4.05
CA PHE A 11 -1.80 -9.41 -3.68
C PHE A 11 -0.85 -8.86 -2.61
N LEU A 12 0.00 -9.72 -2.05
CA LEU A 12 0.85 -9.35 -0.93
C LEU A 12 2.07 -8.52 -1.36
N THR A 13 2.44 -8.49 -2.65
CA THR A 13 3.57 -7.65 -3.09
C THR A 13 3.33 -6.18 -2.74
N PRO A 14 4.26 -5.53 -2.02
CA PRO A 14 4.02 -4.27 -1.34
C PRO A 14 4.26 -3.11 -2.30
N PHE A 15 3.50 -3.01 -3.39
CA PHE A 15 3.38 -1.71 -4.04
C PHE A 15 2.51 -0.81 -3.17
N VAL A 16 3.16 -0.14 -2.23
CA VAL A 16 2.58 0.71 -1.20
C VAL A 16 2.78 2.16 -1.65
N PRO A 17 1.72 2.94 -1.93
CA PRO A 17 1.83 4.32 -2.43
C PRO A 17 2.65 5.31 -1.59
N CYS A 18 2.92 4.96 -0.32
CA CYS A 18 3.72 5.71 0.64
C CYS A 18 4.48 4.71 1.52
N ASP A 19 5.81 4.81 1.60
CA ASP A 19 6.57 4.08 2.61
C ASP A 19 6.44 4.81 3.96
N TYR A 20 5.74 4.17 4.89
CA TYR A 20 5.48 4.73 6.21
C TYR A 20 6.66 4.57 7.17
N CYS A 21 7.72 3.82 6.81
CA CYS A 21 8.89 3.63 7.67
C CYS A 21 9.73 4.91 7.84
N TYR A 22 9.57 5.89 6.93
CA TYR A 22 10.36 7.13 6.90
C TYR A 22 9.50 8.38 7.05
N LEU A 23 8.43 8.31 7.84
CA LEU A 23 7.57 9.47 8.06
C LEU A 23 8.30 10.59 8.83
N SER A 24 8.21 11.81 8.32
CA SER A 24 8.57 12.99 9.10
C SER A 24 7.48 13.31 10.13
N PRO A 25 7.82 13.97 11.26
CA PRO A 25 6.82 14.38 12.26
C PRO A 25 5.67 15.24 11.70
N GLU A 26 5.94 16.02 10.66
CA GLU A 26 4.99 16.93 10.00
C GLU A 26 4.13 16.22 8.94
N ALA A 27 4.37 14.94 8.66
CA ALA A 27 3.60 14.20 7.67
C ALA A 27 2.13 14.08 8.10
N HIS A 28 1.23 14.46 7.19
CA HIS A 28 -0.21 14.36 7.42
C HIS A 28 -0.75 12.99 6.99
N LEU A 29 -1.37 12.30 7.94
CA LEU A 29 -2.06 11.04 7.79
C LEU A 29 -3.57 11.24 7.75
N GLN A 30 -4.26 10.41 7.00
CA GLN A 30 -5.68 10.46 6.66
C GLN A 30 -6.31 9.08 6.84
N PRO A 31 -7.66 8.97 6.89
CA PRO A 31 -8.30 7.66 6.96
C PRO A 31 -7.89 6.72 5.82
N ALA A 32 -7.69 7.24 4.61
CA ALA A 32 -7.24 6.49 3.44
C ALA A 32 -5.91 5.75 3.65
N ASP A 33 -5.05 6.24 4.54
CA ASP A 33 -3.75 5.63 4.80
C ASP A 33 -3.87 4.27 5.51
N LEU A 34 -5.00 3.99 6.18
CA LEU A 34 -5.30 2.69 6.79
C LEU A 34 -5.30 1.54 5.77
N VAL A 35 -5.70 1.80 4.53
CA VAL A 35 -5.67 0.83 3.42
C VAL A 35 -4.24 0.40 3.15
N THR A 36 -3.37 1.40 3.06
CA THR A 36 -1.97 1.23 2.71
C THR A 36 -1.18 0.63 3.88
N LEU A 37 -1.48 1.06 5.11
CA LEU A 37 -0.92 0.48 6.34
C LEU A 37 -1.33 -0.98 6.54
N GLY A 38 -2.60 -1.31 6.26
CA GLY A 38 -3.11 -2.67 6.35
C GLY A 38 -2.42 -3.64 5.40
N MET A 39 -2.25 -3.24 4.14
CA MET A 39 -1.50 -4.03 3.17
C MET A 39 -0.02 -4.15 3.54
N GLY A 40 0.59 -3.05 4.01
CA GLY A 40 1.97 -3.06 4.50
C GLY A 40 2.15 -4.05 5.65
N LEU A 41 1.27 -4.01 6.65
CA LEU A 41 1.28 -4.94 7.77
C LEU A 41 1.13 -6.39 7.30
N ALA A 42 0.17 -6.66 6.40
CA ALA A 42 -0.05 -7.99 5.86
C ALA A 42 1.19 -8.54 5.16
N TRP A 43 1.86 -7.73 4.35
CA TRP A 43 3.13 -8.10 3.72
C TRP A 43 4.22 -8.41 4.75
N MET A 44 4.41 -7.55 5.75
CA MET A 44 5.45 -7.76 6.77
C MET A 44 5.22 -9.03 7.58
N LEU A 45 3.96 -9.34 7.91
CA LEU A 45 3.59 -10.59 8.58
C LEU A 45 3.91 -11.81 7.71
N GLU A 46 3.59 -11.77 6.42
CA GLU A 46 3.91 -12.85 5.49
C GLU A 46 5.42 -13.06 5.33
N GLN A 47 6.18 -11.96 5.24
CA GLN A 47 7.65 -11.99 5.15
C GLN A 47 8.34 -12.25 6.50
N LYS A 48 7.58 -12.44 7.59
CA LYS A 48 8.10 -12.63 8.95
C LYS A 48 9.05 -11.50 9.39
N ARG A 49 8.78 -10.27 8.94
CA ARG A 49 9.47 -9.03 9.32
C ARG A 49 8.77 -8.40 10.51
N GLU A 50 8.86 -9.06 11.67
CA GLU A 50 8.24 -8.60 12.91
C GLU A 50 8.75 -7.22 13.35
N ASP A 51 10.00 -6.91 13.03
CA ASP A 51 10.61 -5.59 13.23
C ASP A 51 9.83 -4.48 12.52
N LEU A 52 9.46 -4.70 11.25
CA LEU A 52 8.68 -3.73 10.49
C LEU A 52 7.18 -3.81 10.79
N ALA A 53 6.64 -5.00 11.08
CA ALA A 53 5.25 -5.15 11.49
C ALA A 53 4.94 -4.36 12.79
N GLY A 54 5.94 -4.28 13.68
CA GLY A 54 5.91 -3.46 14.90
C GLY A 54 5.76 -1.96 14.65
N TRP A 55 5.99 -1.48 13.42
CA TRP A 55 5.73 -0.10 13.02
C TRP A 55 4.31 0.10 12.46
N TYR A 56 3.92 -0.75 11.50
CA TYR A 56 2.64 -0.62 10.80
C TYR A 56 1.45 -0.83 11.74
N ARG A 57 1.55 -1.79 12.68
CA ARG A 57 0.45 -2.11 13.58
C ARG A 57 0.12 -0.95 14.54
N PRO A 58 1.03 -0.45 15.39
CA PRO A 58 0.72 0.66 16.30
C PRO A 58 0.23 1.91 15.57
N LEU A 59 0.84 2.24 14.43
CA LEU A 59 0.41 3.39 13.62
C LEU A 59 -1.03 3.22 13.11
N SER A 60 -1.38 2.02 12.61
CA SER A 60 -2.74 1.74 12.16
C SER A 60 -3.76 1.85 13.30
N LEU A 61 -3.45 1.30 14.48
CA LEU A 61 -4.33 1.34 15.65
C LEU A 61 -4.57 2.77 16.12
N ALA A 62 -3.51 3.58 16.23
CA ALA A 62 -3.63 4.99 16.59
C ALA A 62 -4.48 5.78 15.59
N LEU A 63 -4.39 5.49 14.29
CA LEU A 63 -5.25 6.11 13.29
C LEU A 63 -6.72 5.67 13.41
N PHE A 64 -6.99 4.39 13.69
CA PHE A 64 -8.35 3.91 13.96
C PHE A 64 -8.95 4.64 15.17
N GLU A 65 -8.19 4.81 16.25
CA GLU A 65 -8.60 5.56 17.44
C GLU A 65 -8.84 7.03 17.12
N ARG A 66 -7.88 7.69 16.48
CA ARG A 66 -7.95 9.12 16.12
C ARG A 66 -9.15 9.44 15.24
N PHE A 67 -9.41 8.57 14.26
CA PHE A 67 -10.57 8.70 13.38
C PHE A 67 -11.82 8.01 13.92
N GLY A 68 -11.87 7.61 15.19
CA GLY A 68 -13.04 7.04 15.85
C GLY A 68 -13.66 5.87 15.09
N LEU A 69 -12.82 5.03 14.49
CA LEU A 69 -13.17 3.87 13.67
C LEU A 69 -12.97 2.55 14.43
N VAL A 70 -12.74 2.60 15.74
CA VAL A 70 -12.39 1.44 16.60
C VAL A 70 -13.43 0.31 16.62
N ASN A 71 -14.69 0.63 16.27
CA ASN A 71 -15.78 -0.35 16.22
C ASN A 71 -15.84 -1.14 14.91
N LEU A 72 -14.99 -0.80 13.93
CA LEU A 72 -14.93 -1.53 12.67
C LEU A 72 -14.19 -2.86 12.84
N PRO A 73 -14.62 -3.96 12.20
CA PRO A 73 -13.92 -5.25 12.27
C PRO A 73 -12.44 -5.18 11.84
N GLN A 74 -12.11 -4.24 10.95
CA GLN A 74 -10.75 -4.02 10.47
C GLN A 74 -9.81 -3.54 11.59
N HIS A 75 -10.31 -2.81 12.58
CA HIS A 75 -9.52 -2.40 13.74
C HIS A 75 -9.05 -3.62 14.54
N GLU A 76 -9.98 -4.54 14.83
CA GLU A 76 -9.69 -5.81 15.50
C GLU A 76 -8.70 -6.66 14.69
N ALA A 77 -8.89 -6.71 13.37
CA ALA A 77 -8.00 -7.44 12.47
C ALA A 77 -6.56 -6.92 12.52
N MET A 78 -6.35 -5.60 12.49
CA MET A 78 -5.02 -5.01 12.63
C MET A 78 -4.38 -5.36 13.97
N ARG A 79 -5.17 -5.44 15.04
CA ARG A 79 -4.70 -5.69 16.39
C ARG A 79 -4.27 -7.13 16.62
N GLU A 80 -5.08 -8.09 16.17
CA GLU A 80 -4.94 -9.49 16.56
C GLU A 80 -4.23 -10.36 15.52
N GLN A 81 -4.35 -10.04 14.23
CA GLN A 81 -3.97 -11.00 13.19
C GLN A 81 -2.46 -11.15 13.05
N THR A 82 -1.97 -12.39 12.95
CA THR A 82 -0.55 -12.72 12.83
C THR A 82 -0.16 -13.30 11.47
N SER A 83 -1.14 -13.64 10.63
CA SER A 83 -0.96 -14.09 9.24
C SER A 83 -1.34 -12.98 8.26
N GLY A 84 -0.49 -12.71 7.27
CA GLY A 84 -0.74 -11.69 6.24
C GLY A 84 -1.97 -11.99 5.40
N VAL A 85 -2.11 -13.23 4.94
CA VAL A 85 -3.27 -13.69 4.14
C VAL A 85 -4.59 -13.52 4.91
N GLU A 86 -4.62 -13.94 6.18
CA GLU A 86 -5.82 -13.79 7.01
C GLU A 86 -6.11 -12.32 7.32
N LEU A 87 -5.08 -11.47 7.47
CA LEU A 87 -5.27 -10.04 7.66
C LEU A 87 -5.93 -9.43 6.43
N LEU A 88 -5.44 -9.72 5.22
CA LEU A 88 -6.05 -9.25 3.98
C LEU A 88 -7.53 -9.66 3.87
N LYS A 89 -7.86 -10.90 4.20
CA LYS A 89 -9.24 -11.40 4.21
C LYS A 89 -10.12 -10.60 5.17
N MET A 90 -9.64 -10.34 6.39
CA MET A 90 -10.36 -9.55 7.40
C MET A 90 -10.47 -8.06 7.04
N LEU A 91 -9.54 -7.53 6.24
CA LEU A 91 -9.63 -6.20 5.63
C LEU A 91 -10.64 -6.14 4.47
N GLY A 92 -11.23 -7.27 4.09
CA GLY A 92 -12.20 -7.39 3.00
C GLY A 92 -11.56 -7.54 1.63
N VAL A 93 -10.26 -7.89 1.56
CA VAL A 93 -9.61 -8.25 0.30
C VAL A 93 -10.04 -9.66 -0.08
N VAL A 94 -10.49 -9.82 -1.31
CA VAL A 94 -10.90 -11.12 -1.87
C VAL A 94 -10.29 -11.28 -3.25
N ASP A 95 -9.92 -12.50 -3.59
CA ASP A 95 -9.28 -12.83 -4.87
C ASP A 95 -10.25 -12.68 -6.05
N SER A 96 -11.49 -13.16 -5.89
CA SER A 96 -12.54 -13.13 -6.92
C SER A 96 -13.84 -12.53 -6.37
N PRO A 97 -13.95 -11.19 -6.29
CA PRO A 97 -15.14 -10.52 -5.77
C PRO A 97 -16.35 -10.72 -6.71
N GLU A 98 -17.51 -10.98 -6.11
CA GLU A 98 -18.78 -11.00 -6.84
C GLU A 98 -19.23 -9.59 -7.25
N ARG A 99 -20.23 -9.52 -8.14
CA ARG A 99 -20.83 -8.24 -8.58
C ARG A 99 -21.57 -7.47 -7.48
N SER A 100 -21.91 -8.14 -6.38
CA SER A 100 -22.53 -7.54 -5.19
C SER A 100 -21.48 -6.97 -4.22
N ASP A 101 -20.26 -7.52 -4.19
CA ASP A 101 -19.22 -7.15 -3.25
C ASP A 101 -18.44 -5.89 -3.68
N GLY A 102 -18.94 -4.72 -3.26
CA GLY A 102 -18.31 -3.43 -3.58
C GLY A 102 -16.91 -3.28 -3.00
N LEU A 103 -16.67 -3.77 -1.79
CA LEU A 103 -15.39 -3.65 -1.09
C LEU A 103 -14.33 -4.53 -1.76
N GLY A 104 -14.66 -5.79 -2.01
CA GLY A 104 -13.75 -6.71 -2.70
C GLY A 104 -13.40 -6.24 -4.11
N ARG A 105 -14.35 -5.67 -4.86
CA ARG A 105 -14.06 -5.08 -6.18
C ARG A 105 -13.16 -3.86 -6.10
N ALA A 106 -13.33 -3.00 -5.09
CA ALA A 106 -12.46 -1.84 -4.90
C ALA A 106 -11.02 -2.28 -4.61
N TRP A 107 -10.84 -3.30 -3.77
CA TRP A 107 -9.54 -3.93 -3.53
C TRP A 107 -8.92 -4.53 -4.79
N LEU A 108 -9.68 -5.34 -5.54
CA LEU A 108 -9.19 -5.92 -6.79
C LEU A 108 -8.75 -4.84 -7.79
N MET A 109 -9.52 -3.76 -7.91
CA MET A 109 -9.19 -2.62 -8.78
C MET A 109 -7.91 -1.92 -8.31
N ARG A 110 -7.77 -1.69 -7.01
CA ARG A 110 -6.57 -1.09 -6.41
C ARG A 110 -5.33 -1.91 -6.77
N SER A 111 -5.39 -3.21 -6.58
CA SER A 111 -4.26 -4.11 -6.87
C SER A 111 -3.91 -4.11 -8.35
N ARG A 112 -4.90 -4.09 -9.26
CA ARG A 112 -4.64 -3.98 -10.71
C ARG A 112 -4.00 -2.66 -11.12
N LEU A 113 -4.38 -1.55 -10.48
CA LEU A 113 -3.74 -0.25 -10.72
C LEU A 113 -2.27 -0.25 -10.26
N LEU A 114 -1.98 -0.99 -9.19
CA LEU A 114 -0.66 -1.02 -8.56
C LEU A 114 0.24 -2.17 -9.01
N ALA A 115 -0.27 -3.13 -9.79
CA ALA A 115 0.53 -4.23 -10.34
C ALA A 115 1.36 -3.84 -11.58
N LEU A 116 1.04 -2.72 -12.24
CA LEU A 116 1.73 -2.29 -13.47
C LEU A 116 3.21 -1.88 -13.30
N PRO A 117 3.70 -1.43 -12.12
CA PRO A 117 5.13 -1.24 -11.85
C PRO A 117 5.87 -2.51 -11.39
N GLU A 118 5.16 -3.64 -11.19
CA GLU A 118 5.66 -4.76 -10.37
C GLU A 118 6.68 -5.68 -11.06
N TRP A 119 6.95 -5.56 -12.36
CA TRP A 119 7.79 -6.55 -13.07
C TRP A 119 9.25 -6.16 -13.35
N ALA A 120 9.65 -4.93 -13.03
CA ALA A 120 11.01 -4.60 -12.62
C ALA A 120 11.08 -3.15 -12.17
N SER A 121 11.78 -2.91 -11.07
CA SER A 121 12.06 -1.61 -10.45
C SER A 121 12.65 -0.53 -11.38
N GLY A 122 12.95 -0.84 -12.64
CA GLY A 122 13.43 0.11 -13.63
C GLY A 122 12.37 1.10 -14.15
N VAL A 123 11.07 0.91 -13.88
CA VAL A 123 10.04 1.85 -14.38
C VAL A 123 10.02 3.17 -13.58
N LEU A 124 10.14 3.11 -12.25
CA LEU A 124 10.15 4.31 -11.42
C LEU A 124 11.46 5.11 -11.55
N GLU A 125 12.57 4.46 -11.88
CA GLU A 125 13.84 5.13 -12.18
C GLU A 125 13.93 5.67 -13.61
N GLY A 126 12.91 5.46 -14.45
CA GLY A 126 12.99 5.81 -15.87
C GLY A 126 14.08 5.02 -16.62
N HIS A 127 14.28 3.77 -16.24
CA HIS A 127 15.24 2.84 -16.82
C HIS A 127 14.57 1.54 -17.29
N PRO A 128 13.70 1.59 -18.33
CA PRO A 128 12.98 0.44 -18.87
C PRO A 128 13.91 -0.68 -19.38
N PHE A 129 15.22 -0.44 -19.49
CA PHE A 129 16.20 -1.42 -19.97
C PHE A 129 17.14 -1.98 -18.90
N GLN A 130 17.00 -1.58 -17.63
CA GLN A 130 17.55 -2.36 -16.51
C GLN A 130 16.94 -3.78 -16.45
N LEU A 131 15.82 -3.99 -17.13
CA LEU A 131 15.22 -5.31 -17.40
C LEU A 131 16.13 -6.29 -18.15
N SER A 132 17.18 -5.81 -18.85
CA SER A 132 18.10 -6.69 -19.57
C SER A 132 19.41 -6.91 -18.79
N VAL A 133 19.43 -7.93 -17.93
CA VAL A 133 20.64 -8.38 -17.21
C VAL A 133 21.82 -8.68 -18.17
N ARG A 134 21.55 -8.89 -19.46
CA ARG A 134 22.51 -9.33 -20.48
C ARG A 134 23.06 -8.24 -21.41
N HIS A 135 22.47 -7.03 -21.47
CA HIS A 135 22.93 -5.96 -22.37
C HIS A 135 23.34 -4.71 -21.59
N ARG A 136 24.57 -4.71 -21.04
CA ARG A 136 25.10 -3.62 -20.20
C ARG A 136 25.37 -2.30 -20.93
N LYS A 137 25.31 -2.24 -22.26
CA LYS A 137 25.55 -1.02 -23.05
C LYS A 137 24.44 -0.81 -24.06
N MET A 138 23.66 0.24 -23.86
CA MET A 138 22.65 0.75 -24.79
C MET A 138 23.35 1.44 -25.98
N PRO A 139 23.06 1.08 -27.24
CA PRO A 139 23.51 1.84 -28.41
C PRO A 139 23.11 3.31 -28.28
N THR A 140 24.00 4.23 -28.66
CA THR A 140 23.79 5.67 -28.48
C THR A 140 22.54 6.16 -29.24
N GLU A 141 22.26 5.54 -30.38
CA GLU A 141 21.15 5.82 -31.28
C GLU A 141 19.78 5.46 -30.66
N LEU A 142 19.75 4.47 -29.75
CA LEU A 142 18.52 4.01 -29.10
C LEU A 142 18.23 4.72 -27.77
N ARG A 143 19.20 5.46 -27.24
CA ARG A 143 19.06 6.17 -25.95
C ARG A 143 17.85 7.11 -25.90
N PRO A 144 17.58 7.97 -26.91
CA PRO A 144 16.42 8.87 -26.87
C PRO A 144 15.09 8.11 -26.83
N MET A 145 14.99 7.00 -27.55
CA MET A 145 13.79 6.15 -27.54
C MET A 145 13.60 5.49 -26.18
N ALA A 146 14.71 5.06 -25.55
CA ALA A 146 14.67 4.46 -24.23
C ALA A 146 14.26 5.44 -23.13
N GLU A 147 14.78 6.67 -23.18
CA GLU A 147 14.39 7.77 -22.30
C GLU A 147 12.93 8.18 -22.51
N ASN A 148 12.42 8.13 -23.75
CA ASN A 148 11.00 8.40 -23.98
C ASN A 148 10.10 7.33 -23.33
N VAL A 149 10.38 6.06 -23.55
CA VAL A 149 9.61 4.93 -22.96
C VAL A 149 9.67 5.00 -21.43
N ALA A 150 10.84 5.32 -20.88
CA ALA A 150 11.04 5.54 -19.45
C ALA A 150 10.09 6.59 -18.88
N ASN A 151 10.07 7.77 -19.51
CA ASN A 151 9.27 8.89 -19.07
C ASN A 151 7.77 8.58 -19.16
N GLU A 152 7.32 7.91 -20.23
CA GLU A 152 5.93 7.49 -20.39
C GLU A 152 5.50 6.49 -19.31
N LEU A 153 6.35 5.52 -18.99
CA LEU A 153 6.08 4.54 -17.93
C LEU A 153 6.07 5.19 -16.54
N ALA A 154 6.98 6.11 -16.26
CA ALA A 154 7.01 6.87 -15.01
C ALA A 154 5.76 7.77 -14.86
N ALA A 155 5.33 8.42 -15.94
CA ALA A 155 4.10 9.21 -15.96
C ALA A 155 2.86 8.33 -15.74
N HIS A 156 2.81 7.15 -16.36
CA HIS A 156 1.75 6.18 -16.13
C HIS A 156 1.71 5.71 -14.67
N ALA A 157 2.85 5.34 -14.10
CA ALA A 157 2.95 4.93 -12.69
C ALA A 157 2.47 6.04 -11.74
N THR A 158 2.89 7.28 -11.98
CA THR A 158 2.46 8.45 -11.19
C THR A 158 0.94 8.63 -11.25
N SER A 159 0.36 8.50 -12.45
CA SER A 159 -1.10 8.58 -12.65
C SER A 159 -1.84 7.44 -11.94
N ALA A 160 -1.32 6.20 -12.03
CA ALA A 160 -1.87 5.05 -11.35
C ALA A 160 -1.83 5.21 -9.82
N THR A 161 -0.72 5.71 -9.26
CA THR A 161 -0.59 6.04 -7.83
C THR A 161 -1.63 7.09 -7.41
N ALA A 162 -1.80 8.15 -8.20
CA ALA A 162 -2.78 9.19 -7.91
C ALA A 162 -4.22 8.64 -7.94
N LEU A 163 -4.52 7.70 -8.84
CA LEU A 163 -5.82 7.04 -8.90
C LEU A 163 -6.02 6.06 -7.74
N ALA A 164 -5.00 5.28 -7.37
CA ALA A 164 -5.06 4.39 -6.22
C ALA A 164 -5.34 5.16 -4.92
N ARG A 165 -4.69 6.31 -4.70
CA ARG A 165 -5.00 7.18 -3.54
C ARG A 165 -6.46 7.63 -3.49
N LYS A 166 -7.09 7.89 -4.65
CA LYS A 166 -8.53 8.20 -4.71
C LYS A 166 -9.38 6.97 -4.39
N LEU A 167 -8.96 5.80 -4.83
CA LEU A 167 -9.63 4.52 -4.57
C LEU A 167 -9.51 4.09 -3.10
N ASP A 168 -8.38 4.37 -2.44
CA ASP A 168 -8.16 4.10 -1.02
C ASP A 168 -9.21 4.82 -0.16
N ARG A 169 -9.53 6.08 -0.50
CA ARG A 169 -10.64 6.81 0.15
C ARG A 169 -11.97 6.09 -0.01
N SER A 170 -12.26 5.56 -1.19
CA SER A 170 -13.49 4.78 -1.43
C SER A 170 -13.50 3.47 -0.65
N ILE A 171 -12.37 2.78 -0.52
CA ILE A 171 -12.24 1.55 0.29
C ILE A 171 -12.56 1.86 1.75
N VAL A 172 -12.01 2.94 2.31
CA VAL A 172 -12.26 3.32 3.71
C VAL A 172 -13.70 3.77 3.93
N ALA A 173 -14.31 4.45 2.96
CA ALA A 173 -15.75 4.73 2.99
C ALA A 173 -16.57 3.43 3.03
N LEU A 174 -16.19 2.44 2.23
CA LEU A 174 -16.84 1.11 2.18
C LEU A 174 -16.62 0.30 3.45
N TRP A 175 -15.53 0.52 4.19
CA TRP A 175 -15.34 -0.01 5.54
C TRP A 175 -16.31 0.60 6.57
N GLY A 176 -16.96 1.72 6.25
CA GLY A 176 -17.94 2.38 7.12
C GLY A 176 -17.47 3.71 7.71
N CYS A 177 -16.37 4.28 7.21
CA CYS A 177 -15.96 5.63 7.59
C CYS A 177 -16.94 6.68 7.00
N PRO A 178 -17.50 7.60 7.82
CA PRO A 178 -18.36 8.67 7.33
C PRO A 178 -17.64 9.57 6.32
N LEU A 179 -18.34 10.01 5.26
CA LEU A 179 -17.76 10.80 4.18
C LEU A 179 -17.14 12.11 4.67
N GLU A 180 -17.76 12.73 5.68
CA GLU A 180 -17.31 13.99 6.30
C GLU A 180 -15.98 13.82 7.04
N ARG A 181 -15.61 12.58 7.39
CA ARG A 181 -14.36 12.27 8.08
C ARG A 181 -13.24 11.89 7.13
N LEU A 182 -13.53 11.57 5.87
CA LEU A 182 -12.51 11.16 4.89
C LEU A 182 -11.45 12.24 4.61
N ASP A 183 -11.78 13.50 4.87
CA ASP A 183 -10.87 14.64 4.73
C ASP A 183 -10.17 15.04 6.03
N GLN A 184 -10.48 14.39 7.16
CA GLN A 184 -9.76 14.60 8.41
C GLN A 184 -8.30 14.19 8.24
N ARG A 185 -7.42 14.93 8.90
CA ARG A 185 -5.98 14.66 8.91
C ARG A 185 -5.42 14.77 10.31
N VAL A 186 -4.37 14.01 10.57
CA VAL A 186 -3.57 14.08 11.80
C VAL A 186 -2.10 14.02 11.41
N THR A 187 -1.24 14.72 12.14
CA THR A 187 0.21 14.65 11.95
C THR A 187 0.81 13.51 12.77
N VAL A 188 1.97 13.03 12.35
CA VAL A 188 2.72 12.04 13.13
C VAL A 188 3.10 12.60 14.51
N ALA A 189 3.49 13.88 14.58
CA ALA A 189 3.79 14.55 15.83
C ALA A 189 2.60 14.57 16.81
N GLU A 190 1.38 14.80 16.33
CA GLU A 190 0.17 14.72 17.17
C GLU A 190 -0.04 13.31 17.73
N LEU A 191 0.11 12.27 16.90
CA LEU A 191 -0.03 10.89 17.37
C LEU A 191 1.04 10.52 18.40
N VAL A 192 2.29 10.96 18.20
CA VAL A 192 3.38 10.75 19.17
C VAL A 192 3.09 11.48 20.49
N ALA A 193 2.56 12.71 20.43
CA ALA A 193 2.15 13.45 21.62
C ALA A 193 0.98 12.78 22.37
N GLU A 194 0.11 12.05 21.66
CA GLU A 194 -0.96 11.22 22.22
C GLU A 194 -0.44 9.86 22.75
N GLY A 195 0.86 9.59 22.66
CA GLY A 195 1.52 8.43 23.26
C GLY A 195 1.91 7.33 22.27
N LEU A 196 1.77 7.55 20.95
CA LEU A 196 2.23 6.59 19.96
C LEU A 196 3.76 6.43 20.02
N GLN A 197 4.21 5.23 20.37
CA GLN A 197 5.62 4.86 20.33
C GLN A 197 5.97 4.28 18.97
N LEU A 198 6.55 5.12 18.13
CA LEU A 198 7.02 4.77 16.80
C LEU A 198 8.52 4.39 16.86
N GLN A 199 8.90 3.23 16.32
CA GLN A 199 10.29 2.82 16.13
C GLN A 199 11.04 3.70 15.12
N THR A 200 11.78 4.71 15.59
CA THR A 200 12.52 5.61 14.69
C THR A 200 13.66 4.87 13.98
N PHE A 201 13.67 4.90 12.65
CA PHE A 201 14.83 4.51 11.86
C PHE A 201 15.68 5.77 11.66
N GLU A 202 16.84 5.84 12.31
CA GLU A 202 17.81 6.91 12.02
C GLU A 202 18.21 6.84 10.53
N PRO A 203 18.36 7.99 9.84
CA PRO A 203 18.69 8.05 8.41
C PRO A 203 20.08 7.51 8.06
#